data_AF-A0A0C2TPJ2-F1
#
_entry.id   AF-A0A0C2TPJ2-F1
#
_cell.length_a   1.000
_cell.length_b   1.000
_cell.length_c   1.000
_cell.angle_alpha   90.00
_cell.angle_beta   90.00
_cell.angle_gamma   90.00
#
_symmetry.space_group_name_H-M   'P 1'
#
loop_
_entity.id
_entity.type
_entity.pdbx_description
1 polymer ?
#
loop_
_entity_poly.entity_id
_entity_poly.type
_entity_poly.pdbx_seq_one_letter_code
_entity_poly.pdbx_strand_id
1 'polypeptide(L)' 'DGAIQYAQVLYFFSQAICEQERPLAMVLLYSLPDASLKEQSNGTLLVCQQLGRNSTTVIDTTPIEFVVGMVPF' A
#
# COMPACT_ATOMS: atom_id res chain seq x y z
N ASP A 1 -5.99 -3.75 -16.83
CA ASP A 1 -5.36 -4.74 -15.94
C ASP A 1 -4.57 -4.04 -14.85
N GLY A 2 -5.22 -3.78 -13.70
CA GLY A 2 -4.59 -3.09 -12.58
C GLY A 2 -3.74 -4.06 -11.79
N ALA A 3 -2.43 -3.82 -11.69
CA ALA A 3 -1.56 -4.61 -10.82
C ALA A 3 -1.89 -4.29 -9.35
N ILE A 4 -2.12 -5.31 -8.53
CA ILE A 4 -2.27 -5.16 -7.08
C ILE A 4 -0.95 -4.62 -6.51
N GLN A 5 -1.04 -3.55 -5.73
CA GLN A 5 0.09 -2.94 -5.04
C GLN A 5 -0.08 -3.08 -3.54
N TYR A 6 1.05 -3.20 -2.84
CA TYR A 6 1.09 -3.31 -1.39
C TYR A 6 1.80 -2.08 -0.82
N ALA A 7 1.30 -1.56 0.30
CA ALA A 7 1.86 -0.39 0.93
C ALA A 7 1.60 -0.39 2.44
N GLN A 8 2.43 0.35 3.18
CA GLN A 8 2.14 0.70 4.57
C GLN A 8 1.32 1.98 4.61
N VAL A 9 0.15 1.97 5.23
CA VAL A 9 -0.57 3.20 5.54
C VAL A 9 0.13 3.91 6.69
N LEU A 10 0.50 5.17 6.48
CA LEU A 10 1.05 6.03 7.54
C LEU A 10 -0.08 6.74 8.28
N TYR A 11 -1.01 7.36 7.54
CA TYR A 11 -2.20 7.98 8.08
C TYR A 11 -3.23 8.25 6.99
N PHE A 12 -4.49 8.32 7.40
CA PHE A 12 -5.62 8.78 6.59
C PHE A 12 -5.89 10.26 6.87
N PHE A 13 -6.33 10.99 5.86
CA PHE A 13 -6.73 12.39 5.98
C PHE A 13 -7.74 12.77 4.90
N SER A 14 -8.42 13.89 5.07
CA SER A 14 -9.22 14.48 4.00
C SER A 14 -8.66 15.84 3.59
N GLN A 15 -8.79 16.17 2.31
CA GLN A 15 -8.38 17.46 1.78
C GLN A 15 -9.36 17.92 0.71
N ALA A 16 -9.68 19.22 0.73
CA ALA A 16 -10.45 19.85 -0.33
C ALA A 16 -9.61 19.95 -1.60
N ILE A 17 -10.01 19.24 -2.66
CA ILE A 17 -9.39 19.28 -3.99
C ILE A 17 -10.50 19.64 -4.98
N CYS A 18 -10.35 20.77 -5.66
CA CYS A 18 -11.38 21.34 -6.54
C CYS A 18 -12.74 21.49 -5.82
N GLU A 19 -12.72 22.06 -4.61
CA GLU A 19 -13.89 22.30 -3.75
C GLU A 19 -14.62 21.03 -3.29
N GLN A 20 -14.12 19.85 -3.62
CA GLN A 20 -14.64 18.57 -3.15
C GLN A 20 -13.72 18.02 -2.07
N GLU A 21 -14.31 17.64 -0.93
CA GLU A 21 -13.58 16.87 0.08
C GLU A 21 -13.24 15.50 -0.50
N ARG A 22 -11.95 15.17 -0.52
CA ARG A 22 -11.47 13.86 -0.97
C ARG A 22 -10.82 13.11 0.19
N PRO A 23 -11.18 11.82 0.39
CA PRO A 23 -10.50 10.98 1.35
C PRO A 23 -9.19 10.47 0.75
N LEU A 24 -8.10 10.68 1.48
CA LEU A 24 -6.74 10.40 1.03
C LEU A 24 -6.00 9.57 2.09
N ALA A 25 -4.98 8.83 1.64
CA ALA A 25 -4.05 8.14 2.51
C ALA A 25 -2.61 8.50 2.12
N MET A 26 -1.79 8.82 3.11
CA MET A 26 -0.35 8.83 2.93
C MET A 26 0.17 7.40 3.14
N VAL A 27 0.89 6.89 2.16
CA VAL A 27 1.39 5.51 2.15
C VAL A 27 2.87 5.44 1.82
N LEU A 28 3.55 4.43 2.33
CA LEU A 28 4.87 3.98 1.84
C LEU A 28 4.66 2.79 0.92
N LEU A 29 4.93 2.95 -0.37
CA LEU A 29 4.83 1.83 -1.31
C LEU A 29 5.91 0.80 -1.04
N TYR A 30 5.52 -0.47 -1.09
CA TYR A 30 6.45 -1.59 -1.16
C TYR A 30 6.81 -1.90 -2.62
N SER A 31 7.86 -2.70 -2.81
CA SER A 31 8.17 -3.29 -4.12
C SER A 31 7.04 -4.22 -4.60
N LEU A 32 7.11 -4.64 -5.85
CA LEU A 32 6.39 -5.84 -6.28
C LEU A 32 6.85 -7.05 -5.45
N PRO A 33 5.97 -8.05 -5.23
CA PRO A 33 6.36 -9.29 -4.55
C PRO A 33 7.51 -9.99 -5.27
N ASP A 34 8.45 -10.53 -4.49
CA ASP A 34 9.51 -11.39 -5.00
C ASP A 34 8.90 -12.64 -5.66
N ALA A 35 9.09 -12.76 -6.98
CA ALA A 35 8.51 -13.83 -7.77
C ALA A 35 9.09 -15.22 -7.39
N SER A 36 10.36 -15.29 -7.00
CA SER A 36 11.01 -16.54 -6.63
C SER A 36 10.48 -17.08 -5.30
N LEU A 37 10.31 -16.21 -4.31
CA LEU A 37 9.74 -16.60 -3.01
C LEU A 37 8.27 -16.98 -3.12
N LYS A 38 7.51 -16.29 -3.98
CA LYS A 38 6.14 -16.67 -4.30
C LYS A 38 6.08 -18.07 -4.91
N GLU A 39 6.96 -18.38 -5.86
CA GLU A 39 7.03 -19.70 -6.50
C GLU A 39 7.43 -20.80 -5.50
N GLN A 40 8.50 -20.58 -4.72
CA GLN A 40 8.99 -21.53 -3.71
C GLN A 40 7.95 -21.84 -2.62
N SER A 41 7.08 -20.87 -2.31
CA SER A 41 5.99 -21.04 -1.33
C SER A 41 4.69 -21.55 -1.95
N ASN A 42 4.68 -21.99 -3.21
CA ASN A 42 3.49 -22.40 -3.95
C ASN A 42 2.37 -21.33 -3.93
N GLY A 43 2.73 -20.06 -4.02
CA GLY A 43 1.80 -18.93 -4.00
C GLY A 43 1.29 -18.54 -2.62
N THR A 44 1.81 -19.12 -1.54
CA THR A 44 1.33 -18.88 -0.17
C THR A 44 1.90 -17.60 0.43
N LEU A 45 3.16 -17.26 0.10
CA LEU A 45 3.87 -16.13 0.68
C LEU A 45 4.13 -15.05 -0.37
N LEU A 46 3.79 -13.81 -0.03
CA LEU A 46 4.18 -12.62 -0.80
C LEU A 46 5.16 -11.80 0.04
N VAL A 47 6.39 -11.69 -0.46
CA VAL A 47 7.45 -10.92 0.22
C VAL A 47 7.74 -9.68 -0.61
N CYS A 48 7.55 -8.52 -0.01
CA CYS A 48 7.84 -7.24 -0.65
C CYS A 48 8.92 -6.51 0.16
N GLN A 49 9.69 -5.63 -0.50
CA GLN A 49 10.72 -4.82 0.14
C GLN A 49 10.18 -3.43 0.47
N GLN A 50 10.62 -2.89 1.61
CA GLN A 50 10.44 -1.47 1.90
C GLN A 50 11.39 -0.65 1.02
N LEU A 51 10.83 0.24 0.20
CA LEU A 51 11.58 1.08 -0.75
C LEU A 51 12.18 2.35 -0.11
N GLY A 52 12.04 2.50 1.21
CA GLY A 52 12.53 3.66 1.97
C GLY A 52 11.64 4.89 1.85
N ARG A 53 12.08 6.02 2.43
CA ARG A 53 11.27 7.25 2.54
C ARG A 53 10.86 7.86 1.19
N ASN A 54 11.63 7.60 0.14
CA ASN A 54 11.35 8.13 -1.19
C ASN A 54 10.16 7.44 -1.87
N SER A 55 9.62 6.34 -1.30
CA SER A 55 8.39 5.71 -1.78
C SER A 55 7.11 6.23 -1.10
N THR A 56 7.23 7.33 -0.35
CA THR A 56 6.06 8.00 0.24
C THR A 56 5.23 8.64 -0.85
N THR A 57 3.94 8.33 -0.90
CA THR A 57 3.00 8.96 -1.83
C THR A 57 1.64 9.16 -1.18
N VAL A 58 0.82 10.01 -1.78
CA VAL A 58 -0.58 10.22 -1.41
C VAL A 58 -1.45 9.53 -2.45
N ILE A 59 -2.37 8.69 -1.99
CA ILE A 59 -3.36 8.03 -2.83
C ILE A 59 -4.78 8.44 -2.42
N ASP A 60 -5.69 8.38 -3.37
CA ASP A 60 -7.12 8.32 -3.08
C ASP A 60 -7.41 7.02 -2.32
N THR A 61 -8.30 7.06 -1.32
CA THR A 61 -8.63 5.85 -0.54
C THR A 61 -9.62 4.92 -1.23
N THR A 62 -10.39 5.41 -2.22
CA THR A 62 -11.41 4.63 -2.92
C THR A 62 -10.89 3.31 -3.51
N PRO A 63 -9.66 3.21 -4.05
CA PRO A 63 -9.10 1.96 -4.58
C PRO A 63 -8.57 0.99 -3.50
N ILE A 64 -8.58 1.35 -2.21
CA ILE A 64 -8.07 0.47 -1.15
C ILE A 64 -9.08 -0.66 -0.92
N GLU A 65 -8.68 -1.89 -1.26
CA GLU A 65 -9.53 -3.07 -1.05
C GLU A 65 -9.51 -3.56 0.40
N PHE A 66 -8.33 -3.60 1.04
CA PHE A 66 -8.15 -4.11 2.39
C PHE A 66 -7.04 -3.36 3.15
N VAL A 67 -7.22 -3.21 4.46
CA VAL A 67 -6.20 -2.68 5.38
C VAL A 67 -6.06 -3.64 6.55
N VAL A 68 -4.82 -4.05 6.84
CA VAL A 68 -4.50 -4.94 7.95
C VAL A 68 -3.73 -4.14 9.02
N GLY A 69 -4.28 -4.10 10.23
CA GLY A 69 -3.60 -3.51 11.38
C GLY A 69 -2.59 -4.49 11.97
N MET A 70 -1.34 -4.06 12.10
CA MET A 70 -0.30 -4.81 12.81
C MET A 70 -0.31 -4.39 14.28
N VAL A 71 -0.55 -5.33 15.19
CA VAL A 71 -0.42 -5.09 16.64
C VAL A 71 1.03 -5.38 17.03
N PRO A 72 1.83 -4.38 17.46
CA PRO A 72 3.15 -4.64 18.01
C PRO A 72 3.01 -5.36 19.36
N PHE A 73 3.73 -6.46 19.53
CA PHE A 73 3.85 -7.20 20.79
C PHE A 73 5.19 -6.93 21.46
#